data_AF-A0A662EI98-F1
#
_entry.id   AF-A0A662EI98-F1
#
_cell.length_a   1.000
_cell.length_b   1.000
_cell.length_c   1.000
_cell.angle_alpha   90.00
_cell.angle_beta   90.00
_cell.angle_gamma   90.00
#
_symmetry.space_group_name_H-M   'P 1'
#
loop_
_entity.id
_entity.type
_entity.pdbx_description
1 polymer ?
#
loop_
_entity_poly.entity_id
_entity_poly.type
_entity_poly.pdbx_seq_one_letter_code
_entity_poly.pdbx_strand_id
1 'polypeptide(L)'
;MRFFEAEVLGNPLWKYIALFGSLLAAGVLHFVIQRLLHRALKLKAVPEGVERSVRVLFGRPLGALLFLLALWAGINLFALPAAAAGVVRGLFITALTVVGIYIITKFVDLLFSLWRERAKRTETRLDDQVIPLLSKVTKFAIWAIGILLVLQNLGYNVTSLLAGLGIGGLAVALAAQETLSNFIGALAILV
;
A
#
# COMPACT_ATOMS: atom_id res chain seq x y z
N MET A 1 22.20 -21.53 -33.27
CA MET A 1 20.98 -20.74 -32.96
C MET A 1 19.73 -21.58 -32.69
N ARG A 2 19.75 -22.94 -32.73
CA ARG A 2 18.59 -23.82 -32.47
C ARG A 2 18.20 -24.05 -30.99
N PHE A 3 18.95 -23.52 -30.03
CA PHE A 3 18.63 -23.68 -28.59
C PHE A 3 17.42 -22.86 -28.14
N PHE A 4 17.03 -21.82 -28.89
CA PHE A 4 15.89 -20.94 -28.55
C PHE A 4 14.52 -21.48 -28.99
N GLU A 5 14.52 -22.53 -29.82
CA GLU A 5 13.31 -23.21 -30.31
C GLU A 5 13.03 -24.51 -29.55
N ALA A 6 13.83 -24.84 -28.53
CA ALA A 6 13.55 -25.98 -27.67
C ALA A 6 12.21 -25.73 -26.96
N GLU A 7 11.23 -26.59 -27.25
CA GLU A 7 9.91 -26.52 -26.65
C GLU A 7 9.94 -27.22 -25.29
N VAL A 8 9.53 -26.49 -24.26
CA VAL A 8 9.29 -27.03 -22.93
C VAL A 8 7.81 -26.77 -22.63
N LEU A 9 7.04 -27.82 -22.37
CA LEU A 9 5.59 -27.73 -22.10
C LEU A 9 4.81 -26.93 -23.18
N GLY A 10 5.16 -27.14 -24.46
CA GLY A 10 4.51 -26.49 -25.60
C GLY A 10 4.78 -24.97 -25.72
N ASN A 11 5.77 -24.45 -24.99
CA ASN A 11 6.21 -23.07 -25.08
C ASN A 11 7.71 -22.97 -25.35
N PRO A 12 8.17 -21.97 -26.13
CA PRO A 12 9.59 -21.74 -26.35
C PRO A 12 10.36 -21.45 -25.05
N LEU A 13 11.55 -22.05 -24.93
CA LEU A 13 12.41 -21.94 -23.74
C LEU A 13 12.73 -20.47 -23.35
N TRP A 14 12.80 -19.56 -24.31
CA TRP A 14 13.08 -18.14 -24.05
C TRP A 14 12.02 -17.45 -23.18
N LYS A 15 10.76 -17.92 -23.20
CA LYS A 15 9.68 -17.35 -22.35
C LYS A 15 9.93 -17.59 -20.87
N TYR A 16 10.44 -18.79 -20.53
CA TYR A 16 10.84 -19.13 -19.16
C TYR A 16 12.05 -18.32 -18.71
N ILE A 17 13.04 -18.14 -19.59
CA ILE A 17 14.19 -17.27 -19.34
C ILE A 17 13.73 -15.83 -19.12
N ALA A 18 12.79 -15.32 -19.92
CA ALA A 18 12.27 -13.97 -19.79
C ALA A 18 11.50 -13.77 -18.48
N LEU A 19 10.66 -14.74 -18.06
CA LEU A 19 9.98 -14.72 -16.76
C LEU A 19 10.98 -14.74 -15.59
N PHE A 20 11.98 -15.62 -15.65
CA PHE A 20 12.99 -15.67 -14.60
C PHE A 20 13.84 -14.39 -14.58
N GLY A 21 14.20 -13.88 -15.76
CA GLY A 21 14.92 -12.63 -15.93
C GLY A 21 14.17 -11.42 -15.42
N SER A 22 12.84 -11.33 -15.62
CA SER A 22 12.03 -10.23 -15.09
C SER A 22 11.97 -10.26 -13.56
N LEU A 23 11.84 -11.45 -12.95
CA LEU A 23 11.84 -11.62 -11.50
C LEU A 23 13.20 -11.27 -10.89
N LEU A 24 14.29 -11.71 -11.52
CA LEU A 24 15.64 -11.32 -11.11
C LEU A 24 15.85 -9.82 -11.25
N ALA A 25 15.44 -9.21 -12.37
CA ALA A 25 15.54 -7.78 -12.58
C ALA A 25 14.76 -7.00 -11.52
N ALA A 26 13.55 -7.44 -11.16
CA ALA A 26 12.77 -6.84 -10.07
C ALA A 26 13.49 -6.93 -8.72
N GLY A 27 14.11 -8.07 -8.41
CA GLY A 27 14.92 -8.25 -7.19
C GLY A 27 16.15 -7.33 -7.16
N VAL A 28 16.87 -7.23 -8.29
CA VAL A 28 18.02 -6.33 -8.44
C VAL A 28 17.59 -4.87 -8.32
N LEU A 29 16.53 -4.46 -9.00
CA LEU A 29 15.97 -3.11 -8.90
C LEU A 29 15.57 -2.79 -7.46
N HIS A 30 14.90 -3.71 -6.77
CA HIS A 30 14.55 -3.54 -5.36
C HIS A 30 15.81 -3.34 -4.49
N PHE A 31 16.83 -4.18 -4.68
CA PHE A 31 18.11 -4.07 -3.97
C PHE A 31 18.81 -2.73 -4.24
N VAL A 32 18.86 -2.29 -5.50
CA VAL A 32 19.47 -1.02 -5.90
C VAL A 32 18.71 0.15 -5.29
N ILE A 33 17.37 0.15 -5.35
CA ILE A 33 16.55 1.21 -4.75
C ILE A 33 16.78 1.27 -3.25
N GLN A 34 16.77 0.14 -2.55
CA GLN A 34 17.07 0.08 -1.11
C GLN A 34 18.46 0.61 -0.78
N ARG A 35 19.47 0.26 -1.59
CA ARG A 35 20.85 0.73 -1.40
C ARG A 35 20.99 2.23 -1.61
N LEU A 36 20.39 2.75 -2.68
CA LEU A 36 20.39 4.19 -3.01
C LEU A 36 19.62 4.99 -1.95
N LEU A 37 18.45 4.48 -1.53
CA LEU A 37 17.64 5.10 -0.50
C LEU A 37 18.40 5.20 0.82
N HIS A 38 19.04 4.12 1.27
CA HIS A 38 19.82 4.14 2.49
C HIS A 38 20.99 5.13 2.44
N ARG A 39 21.66 5.24 1.27
CA ARG A 39 22.71 6.26 1.06
C ARG A 39 22.13 7.67 1.09
N ALA A 40 21.06 7.94 0.34
CA ALA A 40 20.44 9.25 0.23
C ALA A 40 19.90 9.76 1.58
N LEU A 41 19.26 8.89 2.36
CA LEU A 41 18.73 9.23 3.67
C LEU A 41 19.83 9.56 4.68
N LYS A 42 20.93 8.81 4.68
CA LYS A 42 22.11 9.11 5.52
C LYS A 42 22.78 10.42 5.14
N LEU A 43 22.94 10.69 3.83
CA LEU A 43 23.56 11.91 3.33
C LEU A 43 22.73 13.16 3.68
N LYS A 44 21.40 13.04 3.68
CA LYS A 44 20.49 14.16 4.00
C LYS A 44 20.22 14.36 5.49
N ALA A 45 20.87 13.59 6.37
CA ALA A 45 20.66 13.64 7.83
C ALA A 45 19.18 13.69 8.22
N VAL A 46 18.36 12.85 7.58
CA VAL A 46 16.91 12.83 7.78
C VAL A 46 16.61 12.38 9.22
N PRO A 47 15.64 13.01 9.93
CA PRO A 47 15.26 12.60 11.27
C PRO A 47 14.89 11.12 11.35
N GLU A 48 15.31 10.42 12.41
CA GLU A 48 15.20 8.96 12.53
C GLU A 48 13.77 8.42 12.32
N GLY A 49 12.77 9.16 12.82
CA GLY A 49 11.36 8.78 12.67
C GLY A 49 10.90 8.79 11.21
N VAL A 50 11.33 9.79 10.44
CA VAL A 50 11.03 9.91 9.01
C VAL A 50 11.87 8.90 8.22
N GLU A 51 13.14 8.72 8.56
CA GLU A 51 14.03 7.73 7.94
C GLU A 51 13.46 6.32 8.05
N ARG A 52 12.93 5.95 9.23
CA ARG A 52 12.28 4.65 9.46
C ARG A 52 11.06 4.48 8.57
N SER A 53 10.16 5.47 8.52
CA SER A 53 8.94 5.40 7.70
C SER A 53 9.24 5.28 6.21
N VAL A 54 10.22 6.06 5.71
CA VAL A 54 10.65 5.99 4.30
C VAL A 54 11.23 4.60 4.00
N ARG A 55 12.12 4.07 4.85
CA ARG A 55 12.67 2.72 4.66
C ARG A 55 11.59 1.64 4.63
N VAL A 56 10.58 1.73 5.50
CA VAL A 56 9.46 0.78 5.52
C VAL A 56 8.61 0.89 4.26
N LEU A 57 8.32 2.11 3.78
CA LEU A 57 7.52 2.35 2.58
C LEU A 57 8.20 1.80 1.32
N PHE A 58 9.49 2.08 1.14
CA PHE A 58 10.25 1.61 -0.03
C PHE A 58 10.80 0.18 0.13
N GLY A 59 10.62 -0.43 1.31
CA GLY A 59 11.04 -1.80 1.62
C GLY A 59 10.10 -2.83 1.03
N ARG A 60 9.44 -3.61 1.90
CA ARG A 60 8.51 -4.67 1.50
C ARG A 60 7.41 -4.24 0.52
N PRO A 61 6.77 -3.06 0.65
CA PRO A 61 5.71 -2.65 -0.28
C PRO A 61 6.20 -2.49 -1.72
N LEU A 62 7.33 -1.82 -1.92
CA LEU A 62 7.90 -1.64 -3.24
C LEU A 62 8.40 -2.96 -3.84
N GLY A 63 9.04 -3.80 -3.02
CA GLY A 63 9.46 -5.13 -3.45
C GLY A 63 8.28 -5.99 -3.92
N ALA A 64 7.18 -5.98 -3.17
CA ALA A 64 5.94 -6.67 -3.55
C ALA A 64 5.35 -6.12 -4.86
N LEU A 65 5.33 -4.80 -5.05
CA LEU A 65 4.86 -4.17 -6.30
C LEU A 65 5.73 -4.59 -7.49
N LEU A 66 7.05 -4.48 -7.37
CA LEU A 66 7.98 -4.87 -8.44
C LEU A 66 7.87 -6.37 -8.77
N PHE A 67 7.73 -7.21 -7.75
CA PHE A 67 7.51 -8.64 -7.92
C PHE A 67 6.20 -8.92 -8.68
N LEU A 68 5.09 -8.30 -8.29
CA LEU A 68 3.81 -8.46 -8.97
C LEU A 68 3.88 -8.00 -10.43
N LEU A 69 4.52 -6.86 -10.71
CA LEU A 69 4.68 -6.34 -12.06
C LEU A 69 5.55 -7.27 -12.93
N ALA A 70 6.65 -7.78 -12.38
CA ALA A 70 7.52 -8.72 -13.08
C ALA A 70 6.83 -10.06 -13.35
N LEU A 71 6.06 -10.55 -12.38
CA LEU A 71 5.26 -11.76 -12.52
C LEU A 71 4.18 -11.58 -13.57
N TRP A 72 3.47 -10.45 -13.57
CA TRP A 72 2.48 -10.12 -14.59
C TRP A 72 3.08 -10.04 -15.98
N ALA A 73 4.18 -9.30 -16.15
CA ALA A 73 4.88 -9.19 -17.42
C ALA A 73 5.34 -10.58 -17.92
N GLY A 74 5.83 -11.42 -17.02
CA GLY A 74 6.28 -12.77 -17.34
C GLY A 74 5.14 -13.70 -17.75
N ILE A 75 4.02 -13.70 -17.02
CA ILE A 75 2.87 -14.55 -17.33
C ILE A 75 2.21 -14.16 -18.67
N ASN A 76 2.18 -12.86 -19.02
CA ASN A 76 1.59 -12.40 -20.29
C ASN A 76 2.38 -12.85 -21.54
N LEU A 77 3.59 -13.41 -21.40
CA LEU A 77 4.31 -14.05 -22.49
C LEU A 77 3.71 -15.41 -22.89
N PHE A 78 2.94 -16.03 -21.99
CA PHE A 78 2.33 -17.34 -22.20
C PHE A 78 0.93 -17.18 -22.79
N ALA A 79 0.61 -17.98 -23.82
CA ALA A 79 -0.72 -18.02 -24.39
C ALA A 79 -1.63 -18.85 -23.49
N LEU A 80 -2.29 -18.18 -22.53
CA LEU A 80 -3.21 -18.84 -21.60
C LEU A 80 -4.59 -19.02 -22.26
N PRO A 81 -5.27 -20.16 -22.02
CA PRO A 81 -6.68 -20.31 -22.37
C PRO A 81 -7.52 -19.19 -21.74
N ALA A 82 -8.58 -18.75 -22.42
CA ALA A 82 -9.38 -17.58 -21.99
C ALA A 82 -9.87 -17.68 -20.53
N ALA A 83 -10.28 -18.87 -20.09
CA ALA A 83 -10.69 -19.12 -18.70
C ALA A 83 -9.53 -18.88 -17.70
N ALA A 84 -8.33 -19.39 -18.00
CA ALA A 84 -7.15 -19.20 -17.16
C ALA A 84 -6.69 -17.74 -17.15
N ALA A 85 -6.71 -17.07 -18.31
CA ALA A 85 -6.37 -15.66 -18.43
C ALA A 85 -7.29 -14.76 -17.57
N GLY A 86 -8.59 -15.05 -17.55
CA GLY A 86 -9.55 -14.34 -16.71
C GLY A 86 -9.25 -14.47 -15.21
N VAL A 87 -8.99 -15.69 -14.74
CA VAL A 87 -8.63 -15.96 -13.34
C VAL A 87 -7.31 -15.29 -12.96
N VAL A 88 -6.28 -15.44 -13.80
CA VAL A 88 -4.96 -14.81 -13.56
C VAL A 88 -5.07 -13.29 -13.48
N ARG A 89 -5.86 -12.67 -14.38
CA ARG A 89 -6.12 -11.23 -14.35
C ARG A 89 -6.85 -10.81 -13.07
N GLY A 90 -7.88 -11.55 -12.66
CA GLY A 90 -8.63 -11.26 -11.43
C GLY A 90 -7.74 -11.35 -10.18
N LEU A 91 -6.90 -12.39 -10.09
CA LEU A 91 -5.93 -12.55 -9.01
C LEU A 91 -4.89 -11.43 -9.01
N PHE A 92 -4.38 -11.04 -10.19
CA PHE A 92 -3.42 -9.95 -10.31
C PHE A 92 -4.00 -8.61 -9.86
N ILE A 93 -5.20 -8.24 -10.34
CA ILE A 93 -5.87 -7.00 -9.95
C ILE A 93 -6.15 -6.99 -8.43
N THR A 94 -6.58 -8.12 -7.88
CA THR A 94 -6.81 -8.28 -6.44
C THR A 94 -5.51 -8.09 -5.66
N ALA A 95 -4.43 -8.77 -6.05
CA ALA A 95 -3.12 -8.65 -5.40
C ALA A 95 -2.57 -7.23 -5.49
N LEU A 96 -2.71 -6.58 -6.66
CA LEU A 96 -2.30 -5.19 -6.86
C LEU A 96 -3.09 -4.24 -5.96
N THR A 97 -4.39 -4.47 -5.80
CA THR A 97 -5.25 -3.68 -4.90
C THR A 97 -4.80 -3.81 -3.45
N VAL A 98 -4.52 -5.03 -2.98
CA VAL A 98 -4.01 -5.28 -1.61
C VAL A 98 -2.65 -4.62 -1.39
N VAL A 99 -1.73 -4.73 -2.35
CA VAL A 99 -0.43 -4.05 -2.29
C VAL A 99 -0.61 -2.52 -2.30
N GLY A 100 -1.52 -2.00 -3.11
CA GLY A 100 -1.87 -0.58 -3.14
C GLY A 100 -2.38 -0.07 -1.80
N ILE A 101 -3.33 -0.77 -1.18
CA ILE A 101 -3.84 -0.47 0.17
C ILE A 101 -2.69 -0.46 1.18
N TYR A 102 -1.84 -1.49 1.15
CA TYR A 102 -0.68 -1.57 2.04
C TYR A 102 0.27 -0.38 1.85
N ILE A 103 0.60 -0.01 0.60
CA ILE A 103 1.42 1.17 0.27
C ILE A 103 0.78 2.45 0.84
N ILE A 104 -0.52 2.65 0.64
CA ILE A 104 -1.24 3.82 1.15
C ILE A 104 -1.13 3.89 2.68
N THR A 105 -1.29 2.78 3.40
CA THR A 105 -1.12 2.79 4.87
C THR A 105 0.30 3.16 5.31
N LYS A 106 1.33 2.77 4.53
CA LYS A 106 2.73 3.15 4.78
C LYS A 106 3.01 4.61 4.41
N PHE A 107 2.32 5.13 3.41
CA PHE A 107 2.36 6.55 3.11
C PHE A 107 1.74 7.38 4.25
N VAL A 108 0.64 6.91 4.83
CA VAL A 108 0.06 7.50 6.04
C VAL A 108 1.05 7.47 7.21
N ASP A 109 1.74 6.34 7.44
CA ASP A 109 2.83 6.26 8.44
C ASP A 109 3.90 7.34 8.23
N LEU A 110 4.30 7.56 6.97
CA LEU A 110 5.27 8.58 6.60
C LEU A 110 4.75 10.00 6.89
N LEU A 111 3.54 10.34 6.46
CA LEU A 111 2.93 11.64 6.71
C LEU A 111 2.84 11.95 8.21
N PHE A 112 2.35 11.01 9.01
CA PHE A 112 2.26 11.20 10.46
C PHE A 112 3.64 11.26 11.13
N SER A 113 4.66 10.57 10.60
CA SER A 113 6.03 10.71 11.11
C SER A 113 6.62 12.09 10.82
N LEU A 114 6.32 12.68 9.66
CA LEU A 114 6.69 14.06 9.32
C LEU A 114 5.97 15.07 10.23
N TRP A 115 4.69 14.84 10.52
CA TRP A 115 3.92 15.68 11.43
C TRP A 115 4.45 15.63 12.85
N ARG A 116 4.76 14.45 13.39
CA ARG A 116 5.39 14.32 14.72
C ARG A 116 6.71 15.07 14.80
N GLU A 117 7.54 14.95 13.77
CA GLU A 117 8.84 15.61 13.78
C GLU A 117 8.75 17.13 13.74
N ARG A 118 7.71 17.67 13.09
CA ARG A 118 7.39 19.11 13.15
C ARG A 118 6.81 19.51 14.51
N ALA A 119 5.90 18.70 15.06
CA ALA A 119 5.24 18.96 16.33
C ALA A 119 6.20 18.98 17.53
N LYS A 120 7.32 18.24 17.47
CA LYS A 120 8.40 18.32 18.47
C LYS A 120 9.00 19.73 18.64
N ARG A 121 8.80 20.63 17.68
CA ARG A 121 9.25 22.04 17.78
C ARG A 121 8.26 22.93 18.53
N THR A 122 7.11 22.38 18.95
CA THR A 122 6.06 23.06 19.69
C THR A 122 6.00 22.51 21.11
N GLU A 123 5.69 23.32 22.12
CA GLU A 123 5.66 22.89 23.53
C GLU A 123 4.41 22.05 23.91
N THR A 124 3.47 21.86 22.99
CA THR A 124 2.18 21.21 23.24
C THR A 124 2.25 19.68 23.33
N ARG A 125 1.82 19.12 24.47
CA ARG A 125 1.71 17.67 24.70
C ARG A 125 0.47 17.01 24.05
N LEU A 126 -0.42 17.80 23.46
CA LEU A 126 -1.65 17.32 22.80
C LEU A 126 -1.33 16.51 21.53
N ASP A 127 -0.29 16.91 20.80
CA ASP A 127 0.13 16.29 19.54
C ASP A 127 0.55 14.82 19.73
N ASP A 128 1.13 14.50 20.88
CA ASP A 128 1.60 13.14 21.21
C ASP A 128 0.48 12.11 21.33
N GLN A 129 -0.74 12.55 21.67
CA GLN A 129 -1.90 11.68 21.81
C GLN A 129 -2.82 11.73 20.58
N VAL A 130 -3.04 12.92 20.03
CA VAL A 130 -3.97 13.13 18.89
C VAL A 130 -3.41 12.53 17.59
N ILE A 131 -2.13 12.74 17.29
CA ILE A 131 -1.50 12.21 16.06
C ILE A 131 -1.61 10.68 15.96
N PRO A 132 -1.24 9.87 16.98
CA PRO A 132 -1.42 8.42 16.91
C PRO A 132 -2.88 7.99 16.75
N LEU A 133 -3.82 8.68 17.42
CA LEU A 133 -5.25 8.39 17.30
C LEU A 133 -5.73 8.60 15.87
N LEU A 134 -5.45 9.78 15.29
CA LEU A 134 -5.80 10.10 13.90
C LEU A 134 -5.18 9.08 12.93
N SER A 135 -3.91 8.72 13.11
CA SER A 135 -3.25 7.72 12.27
C SER A 135 -3.98 6.36 12.28
N LYS A 136 -4.46 5.92 13.45
CA LYS A 136 -5.22 4.66 13.58
C LYS A 136 -6.57 4.76 12.87
N VAL A 137 -7.31 5.85 13.09
CA VAL A 137 -8.63 6.06 12.46
C VAL A 137 -8.51 6.14 10.94
N THR A 138 -7.53 6.88 10.41
CA THR A 138 -7.29 6.99 8.96
C THR A 138 -6.95 5.62 8.36
N LYS A 139 -6.09 4.82 9.00
CA LYS A 139 -5.76 3.48 8.52
C LYS A 139 -6.95 2.53 8.57
N PHE A 140 -7.78 2.62 9.61
CA PHE A 140 -9.00 1.83 9.70
C PHE A 140 -9.94 2.14 8.51
N ALA A 141 -10.14 3.43 8.19
CA ALA A 141 -10.92 3.83 7.03
C ALA A 141 -10.32 3.32 5.71
N ILE A 142 -8.99 3.41 5.54
CA ILE A 142 -8.30 2.87 4.36
C ILE A 142 -8.51 1.36 4.21
N TRP A 143 -8.45 0.59 5.31
CA TRP A 143 -8.71 -0.85 5.27
C TRP A 143 -10.17 -1.15 4.96
N ALA A 144 -11.12 -0.42 5.54
CA ALA A 144 -12.55 -0.58 5.25
C ALA A 144 -12.83 -0.36 3.76
N ILE A 145 -12.35 0.74 3.18
CA ILE A 145 -12.48 1.03 1.74
C ILE A 145 -11.72 -0.02 0.92
N GLY A 146 -10.53 -0.42 1.36
CA GLY A 146 -9.71 -1.41 0.69
C GLY A 146 -10.39 -2.77 0.55
N ILE A 147 -11.09 -3.23 1.58
CA ILE A 147 -11.89 -4.47 1.54
C ILE A 147 -13.00 -4.35 0.49
N LEU A 148 -13.69 -3.21 0.42
CA LEU A 148 -14.70 -2.98 -0.62
C LEU A 148 -14.09 -3.05 -2.02
N LEU A 149 -12.93 -2.44 -2.24
CA LEU A 149 -12.26 -2.48 -3.55
C LEU A 149 -11.89 -3.91 -3.95
N VAL A 150 -11.42 -4.73 -3.00
CA VAL A 150 -11.16 -6.15 -3.24
C VAL A 150 -12.44 -6.89 -3.61
N LEU A 151 -13.54 -6.70 -2.86
CA LEU A 151 -14.82 -7.34 -3.17
C LEU A 151 -15.36 -6.91 -4.53
N GLN A 152 -15.22 -5.63 -4.88
CA GLN A 152 -15.63 -5.10 -6.18
C GLN A 152 -14.85 -5.76 -7.33
N ASN A 153 -13.53 -5.95 -7.16
CA ASN A 153 -12.70 -6.64 -8.14
C ASN A 153 -13.05 -8.12 -8.31
N LEU A 154 -13.60 -8.74 -7.26
CA LEU A 154 -14.12 -10.11 -7.31
C LEU A 154 -15.53 -10.20 -7.93
N GLY A 155 -16.11 -9.06 -8.34
CA GLY A 155 -17.42 -9.00 -9.01
C GLY A 155 -18.61 -8.80 -8.06
N TYR A 156 -18.37 -8.59 -6.76
CA TYR A 156 -19.45 -8.26 -5.83
C TYR A 156 -19.91 -6.81 -6.00
N ASN A 157 -21.22 -6.58 -5.97
CA ASN A 157 -21.76 -5.23 -5.90
C ASN A 157 -21.59 -4.68 -4.47
N VAL A 158 -20.70 -3.71 -4.31
CA VAL A 158 -20.36 -3.11 -3.02
C VAL A 158 -21.25 -1.94 -2.64
N THR A 159 -22.23 -1.56 -3.46
CA THR A 159 -23.10 -0.39 -3.22
C THR A 159 -23.87 -0.52 -1.90
N SER A 160 -24.40 -1.70 -1.59
CA SER A 160 -25.11 -1.96 -0.33
C SER A 160 -24.18 -1.94 0.88
N LEU A 161 -22.97 -2.49 0.75
CA LEU A 161 -21.94 -2.45 1.79
C LEU A 161 -21.46 -1.02 2.05
N LEU A 162 -21.27 -0.24 0.99
CA LEU A 162 -20.89 1.16 1.07
C LEU A 162 -21.99 2.00 1.72
N ALA A 163 -23.26 1.76 1.37
CA ALA A 163 -24.41 2.40 2.02
C ALA A 163 -24.47 2.05 3.51
N GLY A 164 -24.26 0.77 3.86
CA GLY A 164 -24.19 0.31 5.25
C GLY A 164 -23.05 0.95 6.04
N LEU A 165 -21.86 1.09 5.44
CA LEU A 165 -20.74 1.83 6.03
C LEU A 165 -21.05 3.32 6.21
N GLY A 166 -21.80 3.93 5.29
CA GLY A 166 -22.29 5.30 5.43
C GLY A 166 -23.20 5.47 6.64
N ILE A 167 -24.22 4.62 6.79
CA ILE A 167 -25.14 4.63 7.94
C ILE A 167 -24.41 4.29 9.24
N GLY A 168 -23.51 3.30 9.21
CA GLY A 168 -22.66 2.94 10.35
C GLY A 168 -21.72 4.07 10.77
N GLY A 169 -21.15 4.78 9.80
CA GLY A 169 -20.34 5.98 10.03
C GLY A 169 -21.15 7.11 10.68
N LEU A 170 -22.39 7.32 10.24
CA LEU A 170 -23.31 8.27 10.89
C LEU A 170 -23.61 7.85 12.34
N ALA A 171 -23.87 6.57 12.60
CA ALA A 171 -24.10 6.09 13.96
C ALA A 171 -22.88 6.32 14.87
N VAL A 172 -21.66 6.05 14.39
CA VAL A 172 -20.42 6.34 15.12
C VAL A 172 -20.25 7.85 15.35
N ALA A 173 -20.54 8.67 14.34
CA ALA A 173 -20.45 10.13 14.46
C ALA A 173 -21.43 10.69 15.50
N LEU A 174 -22.68 10.20 15.51
CA LEU A 174 -23.69 10.56 16.50
C LEU A 174 -23.28 10.11 17.91
N ALA A 175 -22.75 8.90 18.06
CA ALA A 175 -22.25 8.41 19.35
C ALA A 175 -21.05 9.22 19.86
N ALA A 176 -20.18 9.69 18.97
CA ALA A 176 -19.01 10.51 19.31
C ALA A 176 -19.32 12.01 19.43
N GLN A 177 -20.53 12.45 19.07
CA GLN A 177 -20.89 13.86 18.93
C GLN A 177 -20.65 14.67 20.20
N GLU A 178 -21.11 14.18 21.34
CA GLU A 178 -20.95 14.88 22.63
C GLU A 178 -19.48 14.98 23.04
N THR A 179 -18.72 13.88 22.87
CA THR A 179 -17.28 13.87 23.18
C THR A 179 -16.52 14.87 22.32
N LEU A 180 -16.82 14.91 21.02
CA LEU A 180 -16.17 15.84 20.10
C LEU A 180 -16.57 17.30 20.39
N SER A 181 -17.84 17.54 20.72
CA SER A 181 -18.34 18.86 21.11
C SER A 181 -17.63 19.39 22.37
N ASN A 182 -17.52 18.55 23.40
CA ASN A 182 -16.84 18.90 24.65
C ASN A 182 -15.34 19.17 24.42
N PHE A 183 -14.69 18.37 23.56
CA PHE A 183 -13.28 18.57 23.21
C PHE A 183 -13.04 19.90 22.48
N ILE A 184 -13.86 20.23 21.47
CA ILE A 184 -13.75 21.49 20.73
C ILE A 184 -14.05 22.68 21.64
N GLY A 185 -15.06 22.57 22.51
CA GLY A 185 -15.40 23.61 23.49
C GLY A 185 -14.23 23.91 24.44
N ALA A 186 -13.54 22.88 24.94
CA ALA A 186 -12.35 23.05 25.77
C ALA A 186 -11.20 23.75 25.03
N LEU A 187 -10.97 23.41 23.76
CA LEU A 187 -9.95 24.08 22.94
C LEU A 187 -10.30 25.55 22.67
N ALA A 188 -11.57 25.87 22.42
CA ALA A 188 -12.01 27.24 22.16
C ALA A 188 -11.86 28.18 23.37
N ILE A 189 -11.81 27.64 24.59
CA ILE A 189 -11.53 28.41 25.81
C ILE A 189 -10.02 28.63 26.01
N LEU A 190 -9.19 27.69 25.52
CA LEU A 190 -7.75 27.70 25.72
C LEU A 190 -7.00 28.66 24.77
N VAL A 191 -7.56 28.90 23.58
CA VAL A 191 -7.04 29.85 22.58
C VAL A 191 -7.61 31.24 22.85
#